data_AF-A0A1F6W451-F1
#
_entry.id   AF-A0A1F6W451-F1
#
_cell.length_a   1.000
_cell.length_b   1.000
_cell.length_c   1.000
_cell.angle_alpha   90.00
_cell.angle_beta   90.00
_cell.angle_gamma   90.00
#
_symmetry.space_group_name_H-M   'P 1'
#
loop_
_entity.id
_entity.type
_entity.pdbx_description
1 polymer ?
#
loop_
_entity_poly.entity_id
_entity_poly.type
_entity_poly.pdbx_seq_one_letter_code
_entity_poly.pdbx_strand_id
1 'polypeptide(L)'
;MDPQPPMTPPEKGPEALSFEEFSVYTPENGPRYMNFSLFFVDSWTGETYRKRECYKKFAAENPTLATLLFEKVKHRDMSKGFDEAIRPFTKDFYEAYKIMCKYVASPSDPFA
;
A
#
# COMPACT_ATOMS: atom_id res chain seq x y z
N MET A 1 13.96 25.66 35.58
CA MET A 1 13.92 24.29 35.04
C MET A 1 12.57 24.16 34.36
N ASP A 2 12.53 24.41 33.06
CA ASP A 2 11.31 24.21 32.27
C ASP A 2 11.05 22.70 32.13
N PRO A 3 9.80 22.23 32.33
CA PRO A 3 9.47 20.83 32.09
C PRO A 3 9.48 20.56 30.59
N GLN A 4 10.35 19.63 30.16
CA GLN A 4 10.27 19.08 28.80
C GLN A 4 8.88 18.47 28.58
N PRO A 5 8.21 18.76 27.45
CA PRO A 5 6.95 18.11 27.13
C PRO A 5 7.18 16.60 26.96
N PRO A 6 6.22 15.75 27.36
CA PRO A 6 6.34 14.31 27.19
C PRO A 6 6.51 14.02 25.71
N MET A 7 7.66 13.45 25.34
CA MET A 7 7.86 12.85 24.03
C MET A 7 6.86 11.69 23.92
N THR A 8 5.73 11.95 23.29
CA THR A 8 4.78 10.90 22.89
C THR A 8 5.57 9.93 22.01
N PRO A 9 5.53 8.61 22.28
CA PRO A 9 6.13 7.64 21.36
C PRO A 9 5.59 7.92 19.96
N PRO A 10 6.42 7.87 18.91
CA PRO A 10 5.88 7.96 17.55
C PRO A 10 4.77 6.94 17.45
N GLU A 11 3.55 7.40 17.13
CA GLU A 11 2.42 6.51 16.85
C GLU A 11 2.95 5.46 15.88
N LYS A 12 3.08 4.22 16.37
CA LYS A 12 3.44 3.11 15.48
C LYS A 12 2.34 3.10 14.43
N GLY A 13 2.73 3.30 13.18
CA GLY A 13 1.84 3.10 12.05
C GLY A 13 1.16 1.72 12.16
N PRO A 14 0.04 1.52 11.45
CA PRO A 14 -0.71 0.28 11.52
C PRO A 14 0.20 -0.92 11.33
N GLU A 15 0.01 -1.94 12.16
CA GLU A 15 0.74 -3.19 12.04
C GLU A 15 0.42 -3.79 10.67
N ALA A 16 1.47 -4.05 9.90
CA ALA A 16 1.32 -4.67 8.59
C ALA A 16 0.80 -6.11 8.79
N LEU A 17 -0.21 -6.50 8.01
CA LEU A 17 -0.63 -7.88 7.89
C LEU A 17 0.56 -8.81 7.62
N SER A 18 0.42 -10.07 8.00
CA SER A 18 1.29 -11.13 7.47
C SER A 18 1.07 -11.30 5.96
N PHE A 19 2.02 -11.94 5.29
CA PHE A 19 1.89 -12.25 3.86
C PHE A 19 0.66 -13.12 3.58
N GLU A 20 0.38 -14.09 4.45
CA GLU A 20 -0.75 -15.00 4.31
C GLU A 20 -2.07 -14.22 4.35
N GLU A 21 -2.24 -13.33 5.34
CA GLU A 21 -3.41 -12.46 5.45
C GLU A 21 -3.55 -11.47 4.29
N PHE A 22 -2.44 -10.92 3.80
CA PHE A 22 -2.43 -10.00 2.65
C PHE A 22 -2.76 -10.73 1.33
N SER A 23 -2.33 -12.00 1.21
CA SER A 23 -2.48 -12.80 -0.01
C SER A 23 -3.87 -13.39 -0.21
N VAL A 24 -4.71 -13.37 0.84
CA VAL A 24 -6.04 -13.97 0.84
C VAL A 24 -7.11 -12.89 0.79
N TYR A 25 -8.06 -13.07 -0.12
CA TYR A 25 -9.27 -12.27 -0.14
C TYR A 25 -10.19 -12.73 0.99
N THR A 26 -10.41 -11.88 1.98
CA THR A 26 -11.54 -12.00 2.92
C THR A 26 -12.42 -10.77 2.80
N PRO A 27 -13.74 -10.86 3.03
CA PRO A 27 -14.64 -9.69 3.05
C PRO A 27 -14.18 -8.60 4.03
N GLU A 28 -13.47 -8.99 5.09
CA GLU A 28 -12.91 -8.10 6.11
C GLU A 28 -11.65 -7.37 5.62
N ASN A 29 -10.81 -8.05 4.82
CA ASN A 29 -9.55 -7.53 4.29
C ASN A 29 -9.71 -6.85 2.92
N GLY A 30 -10.76 -7.19 2.16
CA GLY A 30 -11.02 -6.69 0.81
C GLY A 30 -11.04 -5.16 0.71
N PRO A 31 -11.84 -4.44 1.51
CA PRO A 31 -11.90 -2.98 1.47
C PRO A 31 -10.56 -2.30 1.82
N ARG A 32 -9.77 -2.90 2.70
CA ARG A 32 -8.50 -2.31 3.20
C ARG A 32 -7.29 -2.63 2.32
N TYR A 33 -7.21 -3.84 1.76
CA TYR A 33 -5.97 -4.35 1.16
C TYR A 33 -6.11 -4.65 -0.34
N MET A 34 -7.32 -4.89 -0.84
CA MET A 34 -7.55 -5.03 -2.29
C MET A 34 -7.39 -3.68 -3.01
N ASN A 35 -7.76 -2.60 -2.33
CA ASN A 35 -7.53 -1.22 -2.78
C ASN A 35 -6.04 -0.83 -2.82
N PHE A 36 -5.13 -1.60 -2.20
CA PHE A 36 -3.71 -1.31 -2.26
C PHE A 36 -3.17 -1.32 -3.70
N SER A 37 -3.71 -2.19 -4.54
CA SER A 37 -3.36 -2.23 -5.96
C SER A 37 -3.66 -0.91 -6.68
N LEU A 38 -4.64 -0.11 -6.21
CA LEU A 38 -5.05 1.15 -6.84
C LEU A 38 -3.93 2.19 -6.87
N PHE A 39 -2.99 2.16 -5.92
CA PHE A 39 -1.79 3.01 -5.98
C PHE A 39 -0.99 2.84 -7.29
N PHE A 40 -1.11 1.67 -7.93
CA PHE A 40 -0.34 1.26 -9.10
C PHE A 40 -1.17 1.13 -10.38
N VAL A 41 -2.48 1.41 -10.32
CA VAL A 41 -3.35 1.39 -11.51
C VAL A 41 -3.24 2.72 -12.26
N ASP A 42 -3.09 2.64 -13.57
CA ASP A 42 -3.17 3.81 -14.46
C ASP A 42 -4.64 4.18 -14.73
N SER A 43 -5.27 4.85 -13.76
CA SER A 43 -6.65 5.33 -13.82
C SER A 43 -6.84 6.58 -12.98
N TRP A 44 -7.99 7.26 -13.13
CA TRP A 44 -8.38 8.40 -12.28
C TRP A 44 -8.36 8.03 -10.79
N THR A 45 -8.89 6.85 -10.45
CA THR A 45 -8.85 6.32 -9.09
C THR A 45 -7.41 6.15 -8.63
N GLY A 46 -6.54 5.57 -9.46
CA GLY A 46 -5.14 5.41 -9.10
C GLY A 46 -4.41 6.74 -8.90
N GLU A 47 -4.71 7.77 -9.70
CA GLU A 47 -4.16 9.11 -9.49
C GLU A 47 -4.57 9.68 -8.11
N THR A 48 -5.81 9.46 -7.69
CA THR A 48 -6.31 9.88 -6.37
C THR A 48 -5.53 9.20 -5.25
N TYR A 49 -5.25 7.90 -5.36
CA TYR A 49 -4.44 7.18 -4.39
C TYR A 49 -2.99 7.68 -4.37
N ARG A 50 -2.38 7.95 -5.53
CA ARG A 50 -1.00 8.45 -5.62
C ARG A 50 -0.81 9.87 -5.03
N LYS A 51 -1.89 10.63 -4.82
CA LYS A 51 -1.84 11.93 -4.11
C LYS A 51 -1.65 11.79 -2.60
N ARG A 52 -1.81 10.60 -2.03
CA ARG A 52 -1.65 10.35 -0.59
C ARG A 52 -0.18 10.41 -0.16
N GLU A 53 0.07 10.95 1.02
CA GLU A 53 1.43 11.16 1.55
C GLU A 53 2.23 9.85 1.72
N CYS A 54 1.57 8.76 2.12
CA CYS A 54 2.22 7.45 2.26
C CYS A 54 2.79 6.95 0.93
N TYR A 55 2.08 7.15 -0.18
CA TYR A 55 2.56 6.79 -1.51
C TYR A 55 3.66 7.73 -1.99
N LYS A 56 3.53 9.05 -1.79
CA LYS A 56 4.56 10.01 -2.19
C LYS A 56 5.90 9.69 -1.53
N LYS A 57 5.90 9.43 -0.21
CA LYS A 57 7.10 9.01 0.53
C LYS A 57 7.64 7.68 0.01
N PHE A 58 6.77 6.68 -0.16
CA PHE A 58 7.16 5.40 -0.72
C PHE A 58 7.80 5.51 -2.10
N ALA A 59 7.22 6.27 -3.02
CA ALA A 59 7.74 6.44 -4.37
C ALA A 59 9.07 7.22 -4.39
N ALA A 60 9.26 8.17 -3.47
CA ALA A 60 10.52 8.91 -3.33
C ALA A 60 11.65 8.03 -2.76
N GLU A 61 11.36 7.20 -1.75
CA GLU A 61 12.36 6.36 -1.09
C GLU A 61 12.60 5.01 -1.81
N ASN A 62 11.60 4.51 -2.55
CA ASN A 62 11.62 3.20 -3.23
C ASN A 62 11.19 3.31 -4.71
N PRO A 63 11.83 4.19 -5.52
CA PRO A 63 11.39 4.50 -6.88
C PRO A 63 11.41 3.29 -7.81
N THR A 64 12.39 2.39 -7.63
CA THR A 64 12.52 1.16 -8.42
C THR A 64 11.33 0.22 -8.19
N LEU A 65 10.93 0.01 -6.93
CA LEU A 65 9.80 -0.86 -6.61
C LEU A 65 8.48 -0.24 -7.05
N ALA A 66 8.32 1.09 -6.89
CA ALA A 66 7.14 1.80 -7.35
C ALA A 66 6.96 1.69 -8.88
N THR A 67 8.03 1.89 -9.63
CA THR A 67 8.02 1.77 -11.10
C THR A 67 7.76 0.33 -11.54
N LEU A 68 8.43 -0.64 -10.91
CA LEU A 68 8.22 -2.07 -11.19
C LEU A 68 6.76 -2.49 -11.03
N LEU A 69 6.13 -2.09 -9.93
CA LEU A 69 4.73 -2.41 -9.66
C LEU A 69 3.79 -1.72 -10.65
N PHE A 70 4.06 -0.46 -10.98
CA PHE A 70 3.27 0.27 -11.98
C PHE A 70 3.31 -0.41 -13.34
N GLU A 71 4.51 -0.78 -13.82
CA GLU A 71 4.69 -1.48 -15.09
C GLU A 71 4.04 -2.88 -15.07
N LYS A 72 4.18 -3.63 -13.98
CA LYS A 72 3.50 -4.94 -13.80
C LYS A 72 1.98 -4.83 -13.88
N VAL A 73 1.39 -3.83 -13.24
CA VAL A 73 -0.06 -3.59 -13.29
C VAL A 73 -0.50 -3.12 -14.66
N LYS A 74 0.25 -2.22 -15.29
CA LYS A 74 -0.03 -1.71 -16.64
C LYS A 74 0.02 -2.80 -17.70
N HIS A 75 1.00 -3.69 -17.62
CA HIS A 75 1.22 -4.80 -18.54
C HIS A 75 0.63 -6.13 -18.08
N ARG A 76 -0.30 -6.10 -17.11
CA ARG A 76 -1.00 -7.30 -16.64
C ARG A 76 -1.81 -7.94 -17.77
N ASP A 77 -2.06 -9.24 -17.62
CA ASP A 77 -2.88 -9.99 -18.56
C ASP A 77 -4.35 -9.54 -18.49
N MET A 78 -4.75 -8.68 -19.43
CA MET A 78 -6.11 -8.13 -19.51
C MET A 78 -7.18 -9.16 -19.93
N SER A 79 -6.78 -10.36 -20.35
CA SER A 79 -7.74 -11.45 -20.64
C SER A 79 -8.27 -12.10 -19.35
N LYS A 80 -7.64 -11.83 -18.21
CA LYS A 80 -8.02 -12.33 -16.89
C LYS A 80 -8.74 -11.25 -16.08
N GLY A 81 -9.49 -11.69 -15.07
CA GLY A 81 -9.96 -10.78 -14.02
C GLY A 81 -8.80 -10.05 -13.36
N PHE A 82 -9.01 -8.82 -12.90
CA PHE A 82 -7.93 -7.98 -12.35
C PHE A 82 -7.15 -8.72 -11.24
N ASP A 83 -7.85 -9.34 -10.30
CA ASP A 83 -7.25 -10.07 -9.18
C ASP A 83 -6.38 -11.24 -9.63
N GLU A 84 -6.83 -12.01 -10.62
CA GLU A 84 -6.05 -13.09 -11.20
C GLU A 84 -4.82 -12.58 -11.96
N ALA A 85 -4.96 -11.44 -12.64
CA ALA A 85 -3.89 -10.81 -13.39
C ALA A 85 -2.79 -10.25 -12.49
N ILE A 86 -3.13 -9.80 -11.27
CA ILE A 86 -2.15 -9.24 -10.31
C ILE A 86 -1.59 -10.27 -9.33
N ARG A 87 -2.23 -11.44 -9.16
CA ARG A 87 -1.79 -12.52 -8.26
C ARG A 87 -0.32 -12.95 -8.43
N PRO A 88 0.27 -12.99 -9.65
CA PRO A 88 1.69 -13.30 -9.80
C PRO A 88 2.63 -12.29 -9.12
N PHE A 89 2.13 -11.08 -8.84
CA PHE A 89 2.90 -9.97 -8.28
C PHE A 89 2.62 -9.73 -6.79
N THR A 90 1.83 -10.59 -6.13
CA THR A 90 1.40 -10.42 -4.73
C THR A 90 2.57 -10.22 -3.76
N LYS A 91 3.72 -10.86 -4.00
CA LYS A 91 4.92 -10.67 -3.17
C LYS A 91 5.47 -9.25 -3.27
N ASP A 92 5.55 -8.69 -4.47
CA ASP A 92 6.03 -7.31 -4.66
C ASP A 92 5.05 -6.30 -4.06
N PHE A 93 3.74 -6.56 -4.21
CA PHE A 93 2.71 -5.77 -3.56
C PHE A 93 2.85 -5.82 -2.04
N TYR A 94 3.13 -6.99 -1.46
CA TYR A 94 3.32 -7.14 -0.03
C TYR A 94 4.55 -6.37 0.49
N GLU A 95 5.66 -6.37 -0.25
CA GLU A 95 6.83 -5.56 0.10
C GLU A 95 6.52 -4.06 0.10
N ALA A 96 5.85 -3.56 -0.95
CA ALA A 96 5.41 -2.17 -1.00
C ALA A 96 4.43 -1.84 0.13
N TYR A 97 3.50 -2.75 0.42
CA TYR A 97 2.52 -2.63 1.51
C TYR A 97 3.20 -2.45 2.87
N LYS A 98 4.15 -3.32 3.23
CA LYS A 98 4.89 -3.24 4.49
C LYS A 98 5.61 -1.91 4.64
N ILE A 99 6.18 -1.39 3.55
CA ILE A 99 6.87 -0.10 3.56
C ILE A 99 5.86 1.02 3.74
N MET A 100 4.79 1.03 2.94
CA MET A 100 3.77 2.08 2.98
C MET A 100 3.04 2.14 4.32
N CYS A 101 2.80 1.02 5.01
CA CYS A 101 2.24 0.98 6.37
C CYS A 101 3.06 1.81 7.38
N LYS A 102 4.38 1.90 7.21
CA LYS A 102 5.25 2.73 8.07
C LYS A 102 5.03 4.23 7.85
N TYR A 103 4.47 4.62 6.71
CA TYR A 103 4.23 6.01 6.34
C TYR A 103 2.77 6.45 6.50
N VAL A 104 1.89 5.53 6.87
CA VAL A 104 0.49 5.84 7.15
C VAL A 104 0.40 6.65 8.44
N ALA A 105 -0.33 7.77 8.38
CA ALA A 105 -0.53 8.65 9.52
C ALA A 105 -1.60 8.17 10.52
N SER A 106 -2.58 7.36 10.08
CA SER A 106 -3.67 6.88 10.91
C SER A 106 -3.82 5.35 10.86
N PRO A 107 -3.81 4.65 12.01
CA PRO A 107 -3.97 3.20 12.05
C PRO A 107 -5.42 2.74 11.83
N SER A 108 -6.43 3.61 12.01
CA SER A 108 -7.84 3.22 11.82
C SER A 108 -8.18 2.94 10.36
N ASP A 109 -7.44 3.56 9.44
CA ASP A 109 -7.59 3.33 8.02
C ASP A 109 -6.28 3.54 7.25
N PRO A 110 -5.50 2.48 7.00
CA PRO A 110 -4.19 2.64 6.41
C PRO A 110 -4.22 3.15 4.97
N PHE A 111 -5.28 2.81 4.24
CA PHE A 111 -5.34 3.02 2.79
C PHE A 111 -6.72 3.36 2.24
N ALA A 112 -7.80 3.48 3.04
CA ALA A 112 -9.08 3.99 2.53
C ALA A 112 -9.19 5.51 2.51
#